data_AF-A0A7X2T3U2-F1
#
_entry.id   AF-A0A7X2T3U2-F1
#
_cell.length_a   1.000
_cell.length_b   1.000
_cell.length_c   1.000
_cell.angle_alpha   90.00
_cell.angle_beta   90.00
_cell.angle_gamma   90.00
#
_symmetry.space_group_name_H-M   'P 1'
#
loop_
_entity.id
_entity.type
_entity.pdbx_description
1 polymer ?
#
loop_
_entity_poly.entity_id
_entity_poly.type
_entity_poly.pdbx_seq_one_letter_code
_entity_poly.pdbx_strand_id
1 'polypeptide(L)'
;MGYRSDVRIILSIDGFNELSKHVKEYLRLNKLNDHYNYLNYMDVVHRTKDAIYFGWNDIKWYETYDGVFPIMSGLKNLQENQYSYRYMRIGEYYGDVDEYFFDGKNDENIDLEYPSMIRRFDDKYVFRCMNRSKEQER
;
A
#
# COMPACT_ATOMS: atom_id res chain seq x y z
N MET A 1 -13.45 11.87 -13.03
CA MET A 1 -13.53 11.16 -11.73
C MET A 1 -12.61 9.95 -11.84
N GLY A 2 -11.62 9.80 -10.97
CA GLY A 2 -10.67 8.70 -11.05
C GLY A 2 -10.68 7.95 -9.72
N TYR A 3 -10.67 6.63 -9.78
CA TYR A 3 -10.74 5.77 -8.61
C TYR A 3 -9.55 6.05 -7.69
N ARG A 4 -9.81 6.17 -6.40
CA ARG A 4 -8.80 6.37 -5.36
C ARG A 4 -8.59 5.08 -4.56
N SER A 5 -7.45 4.98 -3.92
CA SER A 5 -7.03 3.76 -3.23
C SER A 5 -6.22 4.08 -2.00
N ASP A 6 -6.32 3.20 -1.01
CA ASP A 6 -5.39 3.12 0.09
C ASP A 6 -4.32 2.08 -0.26
N VAL A 7 -3.05 2.44 -0.07
CA VAL A 7 -1.92 1.56 -0.43
C VAL A 7 -1.04 1.40 0.78
N ARG A 8 -0.57 0.16 1.02
CA ARG A 8 0.32 -0.21 2.12
C ARG A 8 1.43 -1.11 1.61
N ILE A 9 2.65 -0.80 2.05
CA ILE A 9 3.85 -1.54 1.71
C ILE A 9 4.64 -1.82 2.98
N ILE A 10 5.18 -3.03 3.10
CA ILE A 10 6.13 -3.43 4.14
C ILE A 10 7.40 -3.92 3.46
N LEU A 11 8.53 -3.38 3.88
CA LEU A 11 9.87 -3.73 3.40
C LEU A 11 10.83 -3.91 4.58
N SER A 12 11.92 -4.64 4.37
CA SER A 12 13.10 -4.48 5.23
C SER A 12 13.68 -3.07 5.08
N ILE A 13 14.52 -2.64 6.03
CA ILE A 13 15.19 -1.34 5.92
C ILE A 13 16.08 -1.28 4.66
N ASP A 14 16.77 -2.37 4.33
CA ASP A 14 17.61 -2.44 3.15
C ASP A 14 16.79 -2.45 1.86
N GLY A 15 15.69 -3.19 1.82
CA GLY A 15 14.73 -3.13 0.72
C GLY A 15 14.16 -1.73 0.49
N PHE A 16 13.84 -1.00 1.56
CA PHE A 16 13.40 0.39 1.45
C PHE A 16 14.49 1.35 0.93
N ASN A 17 15.75 1.12 1.31
CA ASN A 17 16.87 1.89 0.81
C ASN A 17 17.06 1.66 -0.70
N GLU A 18 16.96 0.41 -1.17
CA GLU A 18 17.03 0.07 -2.59
C GLU A 18 15.85 0.64 -3.37
N LEU A 19 14.63 0.53 -2.85
CA LEU A 19 13.46 1.19 -3.46
C LEU A 19 13.67 2.70 -3.57
N SER A 20 14.15 3.35 -2.51
CA SER A 20 14.41 4.78 -2.48
C SER A 20 15.46 5.21 -3.51
N LYS A 21 16.51 4.40 -3.73
CA LYS A 21 17.51 4.63 -4.77
C LYS A 21 16.88 4.51 -6.16
N HIS A 22 16.11 3.44 -6.40
CA HIS A 22 15.43 3.21 -7.68
C HIS A 22 14.49 4.36 -8.05
N VAL A 23 13.66 4.81 -7.10
CA VAL A 23 12.72 5.93 -7.31
C VAL A 23 13.49 7.20 -7.66
N LYS A 24 14.52 7.56 -6.89
CA LYS A 24 15.33 8.77 -7.16
C LYS A 24 16.01 8.72 -8.54
N GLU A 25 16.55 7.56 -8.91
CA GLU A 25 17.21 7.38 -10.19
C GLU A 25 16.22 7.47 -11.35
N TYR A 26 15.03 6.87 -11.22
CA TYR A 26 13.97 6.97 -12.22
C TYR A 26 13.56 8.42 -12.46
N LEU A 27 13.32 9.20 -11.39
CA LEU A 27 12.95 10.61 -11.51
C LEU A 27 14.05 11.41 -12.21
N ARG A 28 15.32 11.18 -11.83
CA ARG A 28 16.48 11.85 -12.42
C ARG A 28 16.59 11.56 -13.92
N LEU A 29 16.49 10.29 -14.33
CA LEU A 29 16.62 9.86 -15.73
C LEU A 29 15.48 10.41 -16.60
N ASN A 30 14.27 10.50 -16.05
CA ASN A 30 13.10 11.01 -16.75
C ASN A 30 12.90 12.53 -16.61
N LYS A 31 13.84 13.24 -15.95
CA LYS A 31 13.79 14.69 -15.71
C LYS A 31 12.50 15.14 -14.97
N LEU A 32 11.98 14.28 -14.12
CA LEU A 32 10.84 14.57 -13.26
C LEU A 32 11.34 15.30 -12.01
N ASN A 33 10.54 16.25 -11.52
CA ASN A 33 10.86 16.96 -10.28
C ASN A 33 10.42 16.15 -9.04
N ASP A 34 10.80 16.62 -7.86
CA ASP A 34 10.52 15.94 -6.58
C ASP A 34 9.03 15.85 -6.22
N HIS A 35 8.13 16.54 -6.93
CA HIS A 35 6.69 16.39 -6.74
C HIS A 35 6.21 14.97 -7.09
N TYR A 36 6.92 14.29 -7.99
CA TYR A 36 6.62 12.90 -8.37
C TYR A 36 7.26 11.88 -7.42
N ASN A 37 8.03 12.31 -6.43
CA ASN A 37 8.61 11.39 -5.46
C ASN A 37 7.60 11.11 -4.34
N TYR A 38 6.75 10.11 -4.53
CA TYR A 38 5.69 9.79 -3.57
C TYR A 38 6.22 9.32 -2.21
N LEU A 39 7.47 8.85 -2.13
CA LEU A 39 8.13 8.53 -0.85
C LEU A 39 8.34 9.78 0.04
N ASN A 40 8.32 10.99 -0.53
CA ASN A 40 8.41 12.23 0.26
C ASN A 40 7.07 12.63 0.90
N TYR A 41 5.96 12.01 0.51
CA TYR A 41 4.60 12.43 0.88
C TYR A 41 3.75 11.23 1.35
N MET A 42 4.33 10.36 2.17
CA MET A 42 3.63 9.20 2.75
C MET A 42 2.69 9.64 3.88
N ASP A 43 1.47 9.12 3.91
CA ASP A 43 0.48 9.43 4.95
C ASP A 43 0.63 8.54 6.19
N VAL A 44 1.09 7.31 5.97
CA VAL A 44 1.33 6.31 7.02
C VAL A 44 2.78 5.92 6.95
N VAL A 45 3.51 6.05 8.06
CA VAL A 45 4.90 5.60 8.18
C VAL A 45 5.13 5.09 9.60
N HIS A 46 5.63 3.86 9.71
CA HIS A 46 6.13 3.28 10.94
C HIS A 46 7.41 2.50 10.66
N ARG A 47 8.47 2.77 11.43
CA ARG A 47 9.80 2.19 11.19
C ARG A 47 10.30 1.49 12.45
N THR A 48 10.79 0.27 12.29
CA THR A 48 11.51 -0.49 13.31
C THR A 48 13.00 -0.56 12.95
N LYS A 49 13.78 -1.33 13.72
CA LYS A 49 15.18 -1.59 13.38
C LYS A 49 15.34 -2.40 12.08
N ASP A 50 14.39 -3.28 11.78
CA ASP A 50 14.52 -4.26 10.69
C ASP A 50 13.60 -3.94 9.50
N ALA A 51 12.48 -3.24 9.73
CA ALA A 51 11.45 -3.06 8.72
C ALA A 51 10.80 -1.67 8.75
N ILE A 52 10.11 -1.33 7.66
CA ILE A 52 9.28 -0.14 7.53
C ILE A 52 7.92 -0.52 6.94
N TYR A 53 6.87 -0.05 7.59
CA TYR A 53 5.50 -0.06 7.11
C TYR A 53 5.15 1.35 6.67
N PHE A 54 4.72 1.51 5.41
CA PHE A 54 4.37 2.82 4.89
C PHE A 54 3.27 2.76 3.85
N GLY A 55 2.71 3.92 3.50
CA GLY A 55 1.67 3.98 2.50
C GLY A 55 1.01 5.34 2.34
N TRP A 56 -0.03 5.34 1.52
CA TRP A 56 -0.82 6.51 1.15
C TRP A 56 -2.29 6.21 1.33
N ASN A 57 -3.04 7.23 1.75
CA ASN A 57 -4.49 7.18 1.89
C ASN A 57 -5.13 7.93 0.74
N ASP A 58 -6.24 7.40 0.23
CA ASP A 58 -7.07 8.07 -0.75
C ASP A 58 -6.22 8.63 -1.90
N ILE A 59 -5.44 7.81 -2.62
CA ILE A 59 -4.54 8.25 -3.70
C ILE A 59 -4.96 7.62 -5.04
N LYS A 60 -4.74 8.35 -6.15
CA LYS A 60 -4.85 7.74 -7.48
C LYS A 60 -3.65 6.84 -7.72
N TRP A 61 -3.89 5.53 -7.81
CA TRP A 61 -2.83 4.53 -7.89
C TRP A 61 -2.87 3.75 -9.20
N TYR A 62 -2.42 4.39 -10.29
CA TYR A 62 -2.28 3.72 -11.58
C TYR A 62 -0.85 3.86 -12.08
N GLU A 63 -0.28 2.79 -12.64
CA GLU A 63 1.10 2.78 -13.15
C GLU A 63 1.34 3.78 -14.30
N THR A 64 0.29 4.35 -14.89
CA THR A 64 0.42 5.44 -15.87
C THR A 64 0.76 6.79 -15.24
N TYR A 65 0.72 6.92 -13.90
CA TYR A 65 1.13 8.13 -13.19
C TYR A 65 2.61 8.06 -12.86
N ASP A 66 3.31 9.16 -13.18
CA ASP A 66 4.77 9.31 -13.03
C ASP A 66 5.28 9.13 -11.59
N GLY A 67 4.43 9.30 -10.58
CA GLY A 67 4.80 9.04 -9.18
C GLY A 67 4.51 7.61 -8.70
N VAL A 68 3.61 6.90 -9.37
CA VAL A 68 3.23 5.51 -9.04
C VAL A 68 4.15 4.52 -9.73
N PHE A 69 4.42 4.72 -11.03
CA PHE A 69 5.31 3.87 -11.81
C PHE A 69 6.67 3.57 -11.14
N PRO A 70 7.43 4.57 -10.63
CA PRO A 70 8.72 4.30 -9.99
C PRO A 70 8.59 3.44 -8.73
N ILE A 71 7.47 3.50 -8.01
CA ILE A 71 7.23 2.65 -6.84
C ILE A 71 6.97 1.22 -7.28
N MET A 72 6.03 1.01 -8.21
CA MET A 72 5.65 -0.34 -8.68
C MET A 72 6.80 -1.03 -9.42
N SER A 73 7.48 -0.33 -10.31
CA SER A 73 8.70 -0.84 -10.96
C SER A 73 9.84 -1.07 -9.96
N GLY A 74 9.92 -0.27 -8.90
CA GLY A 74 10.87 -0.46 -7.81
C GLY A 74 10.61 -1.74 -7.02
N LEU A 75 9.35 -2.09 -6.73
CA LEU A 75 9.01 -3.38 -6.11
C LEU A 75 9.43 -4.57 -6.99
N LYS A 76 9.24 -4.45 -8.30
CA LYS A 76 9.75 -5.45 -9.25
C LYS A 76 11.28 -5.54 -9.21
N ASN A 77 11.98 -4.40 -9.11
CA ASN A 77 13.43 -4.37 -8.97
C ASN A 77 13.89 -5.03 -7.65
N LEU A 78 13.16 -4.85 -6.55
CA LEU A 78 13.44 -5.55 -5.29
C LEU A 78 13.34 -7.07 -5.46
N GLN A 79 12.32 -7.56 -6.15
CA GLN A 79 12.16 -8.98 -6.45
C GLN A 79 13.34 -9.52 -7.27
N GLU A 80 13.73 -8.82 -8.33
CA GLU A 80 14.90 -9.18 -9.16
C GLU A 80 16.18 -9.24 -8.33
N ASN A 81 16.33 -8.33 -7.37
CA ASN A 81 17.48 -8.24 -6.47
C ASN A 81 17.36 -9.06 -5.18
N GLN A 82 16.33 -9.90 -5.06
CA GLN A 82 16.13 -10.81 -3.91
C GLN A 82 15.88 -10.11 -2.56
N TYR A 83 15.18 -8.96 -2.56
CA TYR A 83 14.63 -8.33 -1.35
C TYR A 83 13.15 -8.64 -1.18
N SER A 84 12.75 -8.90 0.06
CA SER A 84 11.36 -9.19 0.42
C SER A 84 10.50 -7.94 0.41
N TYR A 85 9.23 -8.10 0.02
CA TYR A 85 8.22 -7.07 0.19
C TYR A 85 6.84 -7.65 0.44
N ARG A 86 5.98 -6.84 1.06
CA ARG A 86 4.52 -7.00 1.08
C ARG A 86 3.89 -5.75 0.53
N TYR A 87 2.94 -5.91 -0.38
CA TYR A 87 2.16 -4.82 -0.95
C TYR A 87 0.69 -5.18 -0.87
N MET A 88 -0.12 -4.20 -0.45
CA MET A 88 -1.57 -4.29 -0.48
C MET A 88 -2.16 -2.96 -0.95
N ARG A 89 -3.12 -3.02 -1.86
CA ARG A 89 -3.95 -1.89 -2.28
C ARG A 89 -5.41 -2.21 -2.02
N ILE A 90 -6.16 -1.23 -1.52
CA ILE A 90 -7.61 -1.25 -1.41
C ILE A 90 -8.13 -0.12 -2.30
N GLY A 91 -8.84 -0.45 -3.37
CA GLY A 91 -9.54 0.53 -4.19
C GLY A 91 -10.91 0.90 -3.65
N GLU A 92 -11.74 1.54 -4.49
CA GLU A 92 -13.02 2.12 -4.03
C GLU A 92 -14.09 1.06 -3.72
N TYR A 93 -13.98 -0.11 -4.34
CA TYR A 93 -14.97 -1.18 -4.17
C TYR A 93 -14.49 -2.23 -3.19
N TYR A 94 -15.45 -2.85 -2.50
CA TYR A 94 -15.18 -3.94 -1.55
C TYR A 94 -14.42 -5.12 -2.19
N GLY A 95 -14.55 -5.35 -3.49
CA GLY A 95 -13.78 -6.39 -4.19
C GLY A 95 -12.44 -5.92 -4.77
N ASP A 96 -12.16 -4.62 -4.80
CA ASP A 96 -10.99 -4.02 -5.43
C ASP A 96 -9.82 -4.07 -4.45
N VAL A 97 -9.23 -5.25 -4.29
CA VAL A 97 -8.04 -5.47 -3.46
C VAL A 97 -6.98 -6.14 -4.30
N ASP A 98 -5.79 -5.53 -4.33
CA ASP A 98 -4.60 -6.14 -4.91
C ASP A 98 -3.61 -6.49 -3.80
N GLU A 99 -3.08 -7.71 -3.84
CA GLU A 99 -2.06 -8.18 -2.92
C GLU A 99 -0.90 -8.78 -3.71
N TYR A 100 0.30 -8.29 -3.44
CA TYR A 100 1.53 -8.82 -4.02
C TYR A 100 2.56 -8.99 -2.92
N PHE A 101 3.35 -10.06 -3.00
CA PHE A 101 4.44 -10.27 -2.07
C PHE A 101 5.56 -11.06 -2.74
N PHE A 102 6.74 -10.92 -2.18
CA PHE A 102 7.89 -11.72 -2.54
C PHE A 102 8.75 -11.94 -1.29
N ASP A 103 9.29 -13.16 -1.16
CA ASP A 103 10.26 -13.52 -0.14
C ASP A 103 11.63 -13.66 -0.80
N GLY A 104 12.50 -12.68 -0.51
CA GLY A 104 13.83 -12.57 -1.06
C GLY A 104 14.90 -13.13 -0.11
N LYS A 105 15.95 -13.72 -0.69
CA LYS A 105 17.07 -14.30 0.08
C LYS A 105 17.85 -13.29 0.90
N ASN A 106 17.90 -12.02 0.51
CA ASN A 106 18.62 -10.99 1.26
C ASN A 106 17.95 -10.70 2.62
N ASP A 107 16.65 -11.00 2.71
CA ASP A 107 15.84 -10.78 3.90
C ASP A 107 15.40 -12.12 4.52
N GLU A 108 16.10 -13.23 4.27
CA GLU A 108 15.72 -14.57 4.75
C GLU A 108 15.62 -14.67 6.28
N ASN A 109 16.31 -13.77 6.99
CA ASN A 109 16.32 -13.68 8.45
C ASN A 109 15.35 -12.61 9.00
N ILE A 110 14.56 -11.97 8.14
CA ILE A 110 13.60 -10.93 8.50
C ILE A 110 12.20 -11.43 8.19
N ASP A 111 11.36 -11.54 9.21
CA ASP A 111 9.96 -11.90 9.05
C ASP A 111 9.13 -10.63 8.82
N LEU A 112 8.77 -10.36 7.56
CA LEU A 112 7.94 -9.21 7.21
C LEU A 112 6.46 -9.54 7.42
N GLU A 113 5.85 -8.79 8.34
CA GLU A 113 4.40 -8.75 8.55
C GLU A 113 3.65 -8.34 7.28
N TYR A 114 2.39 -8.76 7.18
CA TYR A 114 1.50 -8.40 6.07
C TYR A 114 0.62 -7.21 6.45
N PRO A 115 0.34 -6.26 5.53
CA PRO A 115 -0.68 -5.25 5.78
C PRO A 115 -2.01 -5.90 6.13
N SER A 116 -2.56 -5.57 7.30
CA SER A 116 -3.83 -6.14 7.78
C SER A 116 -5.00 -5.22 7.42
N MET A 117 -6.12 -5.82 7.01
CA MET A 117 -7.35 -5.12 6.66
C MET A 117 -8.50 -5.56 7.57
N ILE A 118 -9.27 -4.60 8.09
CA ILE A 118 -10.48 -4.88 8.88
C ILE A 118 -11.71 -4.54 8.04
N ARG A 119 -12.54 -5.56 7.74
CA ARG A 119 -13.86 -5.42 7.12
C ARG A 119 -14.94 -5.89 8.08
N ARG A 120 -15.89 -5.04 8.44
CA ARG A 120 -16.95 -5.36 9.41
C ARG A 120 -18.32 -4.88 8.94
N PHE A 121 -19.35 -5.68 9.18
CA PHE A 121 -20.74 -5.28 9.03
C PHE A 121 -21.16 -4.37 10.17
N ASP A 122 -22.05 -3.40 9.89
CA ASP A 122 -22.72 -2.62 10.94
C ASP A 122 -23.97 -3.36 11.43
N ASP A 123 -23.76 -4.43 12.20
CA ASP A 123 -24.84 -5.25 12.73
C ASP A 123 -25.77 -4.45 13.64
N LYS A 124 -25.24 -3.44 14.34
CA LYS A 124 -26.04 -2.57 15.21
C LYS A 124 -27.06 -1.77 14.42
N TYR A 125 -26.71 -1.29 13.23
CA TYR A 125 -27.66 -0.66 12.32
C TYR A 125 -28.74 -1.65 11.85
N VAL A 126 -28.35 -2.84 11.41
CA VAL A 126 -29.29 -3.87 10.95
C VAL A 126 -30.30 -4.22 12.04
N PHE A 127 -29.85 -4.42 13.28
CA PHE A 127 -30.73 -4.72 14.41
C PHE A 127 -31.75 -3.60 14.68
N ARG A 128 -31.33 -2.33 14.61
CA ARG A 128 -32.28 -1.20 14.76
C ARG A 128 -33.34 -1.20 13.67
N CYS A 129 -32.96 -1.48 12.42
CA CYS A 129 -33.91 -1.55 11.31
C CYS A 129 -34.93 -2.67 11.49
N MET A 130 -34.49 -3.85 11.94
CA MET A 130 -35.38 -4.99 12.19
C MET A 130 -36.35 -4.77 13.36
N ASN A 131 -35.96 -3.96 14.36
CA ASN A 131 -36.81 -3.70 15.51
C ASN A 131 -37.81 -2.55 15.27
N ARG A 132 -37.50 -1.60 14.37
CA ARG A 132 -38.42 -0.51 13.99
C ARG A 132 -39.72 -0.99 13.34
N SER A 133 -39.65 -2.04 12.52
CA SER A 133 -40.84 -2.61 11.87
C SER A 133 -41.82 -3.22 12.89
N LYS A 134 -41.35 -3.64 14.06
CA LYS A 134 -42.22 -4.19 15.13
C LYS A 134 -42.95 -3.12 15.95
N GLU A 135 -42.47 -1.87 15.91
CA GLU A 135 -43.09 -0.76 16.64
C GLU A 135 -44.17 -0.04 15.82
N GLN A 136 -44.16 -0.17 14.49
CA GLN A 136 -45.18 0.42 13.60
C GLN A 136 -46.44 -0.46 13.45
N GLU A 137 -46.40 -1.70 13.94
CA GLU A 137 -47.55 -2.62 13.98
C GLU A 137 -48.31 -2.60 15.32
N ARG A 138 -48.03 -1.63 16.21
CA ARG A 138 -48.76 -1.38 17.46
C ARG A 138 -49.41 -0.01 17.45
#